data_AF-A0A5C3PSM2-F1
#
_entry.id   AF-A0A5C3PSM2-F1
#
_cell.length_a   1.000
_cell.length_b   1.000
_cell.length_c   1.000
_cell.angle_alpha   90.00
_cell.angle_beta   90.00
_cell.angle_gamma   90.00
#
_symmetry.space_group_name_H-M   'P 1'
#
loop_
_entity.id
_entity.type
_entity.pdbx_description
1 polymer ?
#
loop_
_entity_poly.entity_id
_entity_poly.type
_entity_poly.pdbx_seq_one_letter_code
_entity_poly.pdbx_strand_id
1 'polypeptide(L)'
;MGALARASSVGLLSTYERDGAGARAAEHANEVMKDMLVIARPVMPLASFFRVDRIARFVDVDAAIYPLGAIPPNATWGTGSLADMLTVDGVGTEAWVLGTIERIWFEASISERTTVSVTLRLLRECDRTRMVKLLRRSSPKTRCADIDSDSLTSTVTVATGTTFRGFYDATEKYRAPAVMTTVGINDLIPGDVVLLQCALRRDMQAPQSAQWTVGFELRALSLLYAHPRATAPDVHTQTSIEL
;
A
#
# COMPACT_ATOMS: atom_id res chain seq x y z
N MET A 1 9.36 10.16 -42.86
CA MET A 1 10.25 9.10 -42.34
C MET A 1 10.75 9.55 -40.97
N GLY A 2 10.13 9.07 -39.90
CA GLY A 2 10.41 9.52 -38.53
C GLY A 2 11.51 8.68 -37.89
N ALA A 3 12.55 9.35 -37.37
CA ALA A 3 13.64 8.71 -36.67
C ALA A 3 13.19 8.22 -35.28
N LEU A 4 13.36 6.92 -35.04
CA LEU A 4 13.17 6.24 -33.77
C LEU A 4 14.22 6.73 -32.76
N ALA A 5 13.78 7.42 -31.70
CA ALA A 5 14.60 7.66 -30.53
C ALA A 5 14.67 6.37 -29.69
N ARG A 6 15.83 5.70 -29.71
CA ARG A 6 16.17 4.61 -28.79
C ARG A 6 16.40 5.20 -27.39
N ALA A 7 15.62 4.75 -26.41
CA ALA A 7 15.99 4.91 -25.01
C ALA A 7 17.24 4.07 -24.74
N SER A 8 18.36 4.72 -24.41
CA SER A 8 19.59 4.06 -24.00
C SER A 8 19.38 3.44 -22.62
N SER A 9 19.49 2.11 -22.54
CA SER A 9 19.72 1.39 -21.29
C SER A 9 20.93 1.99 -20.59
N VAL A 10 20.78 2.37 -19.32
CA VAL A 10 21.89 2.72 -18.43
C VAL A 10 22.78 1.49 -18.32
N GLY A 11 23.86 1.48 -19.09
CA GLY A 11 24.91 0.48 -19.01
C GLY A 11 25.71 0.70 -17.74
N LEU A 12 25.52 -0.17 -16.75
CA LEU A 12 26.48 -0.37 -15.66
C LEU A 12 27.67 -1.16 -16.22
N LEU A 13 28.58 -0.45 -16.88
CA LEU A 13 29.95 -0.90 -17.09
C LEU A 13 30.78 -0.42 -15.91
N SER A 14 30.92 -1.26 -14.90
CA SER A 14 31.91 -1.10 -13.84
C SER A 14 32.97 -2.18 -14.00
N THR A 15 33.97 -1.90 -14.83
CA THR A 15 35.27 -2.58 -14.74
C THR A 15 36.07 -1.87 -13.66
N TYR A 16 35.98 -2.34 -12.42
CA TYR A 16 36.90 -1.95 -11.36
C TYR A 16 37.35 -3.15 -10.55
N GLU A 17 38.64 -3.10 -10.23
CA GLU A 17 39.46 -4.17 -9.72
C GLU A 17 38.97 -4.76 -8.39
N ARG A 18 39.40 -6.00 -8.21
CA ARG A 18 38.93 -6.96 -7.22
C ARG A 18 39.67 -6.75 -5.89
N ASP A 19 39.25 -5.74 -5.13
CA ASP A 19 39.64 -5.58 -3.72
C ASP A 19 38.44 -5.08 -2.91
N GLY A 20 38.14 -5.73 -1.78
CA GLY A 20 37.28 -5.38 -0.61
C GLY A 20 36.04 -4.46 -0.72
N ALA A 21 36.03 -3.46 -1.58
CA ALA A 21 34.94 -2.54 -1.90
C ALA A 21 33.73 -3.22 -2.59
N GLY A 22 33.94 -4.38 -3.23
CA GLY A 22 32.88 -5.12 -3.91
C GLY A 22 31.76 -5.60 -2.98
N ALA A 23 32.07 -5.94 -1.72
CA ALA A 23 31.05 -6.38 -0.76
C ALA A 23 30.12 -5.23 -0.34
N ARG A 24 30.67 -4.04 -0.06
CA ARG A 24 29.89 -2.83 0.30
C ARG A 24 29.09 -2.29 -0.89
N ALA A 25 29.66 -2.30 -2.10
CA ALA A 25 28.95 -1.88 -3.30
C ALA A 25 27.79 -2.84 -3.64
N ALA A 26 27.98 -4.15 -3.47
CA ALA A 26 26.92 -5.14 -3.64
C ALA A 26 25.82 -5.01 -2.58
N GLU A 27 26.19 -4.73 -1.32
CA GLU A 27 25.23 -4.48 -0.24
C GLU A 27 24.38 -3.22 -0.52
N HIS A 28 25.03 -2.14 -0.94
CA HIS A 28 24.33 -0.90 -1.31
C HIS A 28 23.43 -1.08 -2.55
N ALA A 29 23.90 -1.81 -3.58
CA ALA A 29 23.08 -2.13 -4.74
C ALA A 29 21.84 -2.96 -4.35
N ASN A 30 21.99 -3.92 -3.43
CA ASN A 30 20.88 -4.71 -2.90
C ASN A 30 19.90 -3.87 -2.07
N GLU A 31 20.36 -2.88 -1.32
CA GLU A 31 19.48 -1.94 -0.61
C GLU A 31 18.67 -1.08 -1.58
N VAL A 32 19.32 -0.52 -2.61
CA VAL A 32 18.66 0.30 -3.63
C VAL A 32 17.61 -0.50 -4.39
N MET A 33 17.89 -1.76 -4.73
CA MET A 33 16.91 -2.63 -5.39
C MET A 33 15.67 -2.91 -4.53
N LYS A 34 15.83 -3.04 -3.21
CA LYS A 34 14.70 -3.34 -2.31
C LYS A 34 13.71 -2.20 -2.17
N ASP A 35 14.19 -0.96 -2.28
CA ASP A 35 13.35 0.25 -2.25
C ASP A 35 12.76 0.60 -3.63
N MET A 36 13.10 -0.18 -4.67
CA MET A 36 12.57 0.03 -6.00
C MET A 36 11.10 -0.41 -6.07
N LEU A 37 10.28 0.48 -6.65
CA LEU A 37 8.88 0.19 -6.95
C LEU A 37 8.79 -0.77 -8.14
N VAL A 38 8.22 -1.96 -7.93
CA VAL A 38 8.00 -2.97 -8.97
C VAL A 38 6.57 -2.85 -9.49
N ILE A 39 6.39 -2.10 -10.59
CA ILE A 39 5.10 -2.05 -11.30
C ILE A 39 5.14 -3.05 -12.45
N ALA A 40 4.42 -4.17 -12.30
CA ALA A 40 4.09 -5.02 -13.44
C ALA A 40 3.08 -4.26 -14.33
N ARG A 41 3.32 -4.24 -15.65
CA ARG A 41 2.53 -3.52 -16.69
C ARG A 41 1.04 -3.39 -16.33
N PRO A 42 0.46 -2.18 -16.45
CA PRO A 42 0.52 -1.33 -17.64
C PRO A 42 1.56 -0.21 -17.57
N VAL A 43 1.82 0.40 -18.73
CA VAL A 43 2.77 1.48 -18.96
C VAL A 43 2.30 2.74 -18.22
N MET A 44 2.55 2.81 -16.92
CA MET A 44 2.36 4.02 -16.16
C MET A 44 3.23 5.13 -16.78
N PRO A 45 2.67 6.32 -17.11
CA PRO A 45 3.47 7.44 -17.60
C PRO A 45 4.58 7.78 -16.60
N LEU A 46 5.75 8.17 -17.10
CA LEU A 46 6.93 8.43 -16.27
C LEU A 46 6.65 9.50 -15.19
N ALA A 47 5.84 10.51 -15.51
CA ALA A 47 5.41 11.53 -14.53
C ALA A 47 4.60 10.93 -13.37
N SER A 48 3.68 10.01 -13.67
CA SER A 48 2.90 9.29 -12.66
C SER A 48 3.79 8.37 -11.82
N PHE A 49 4.77 7.70 -12.45
CA PHE A 49 5.73 6.86 -11.74
C PHE A 49 6.52 7.66 -10.69
N PHE A 50 7.13 8.79 -11.06
CA PHE A 50 7.89 9.60 -10.11
C PHE A 50 7.03 10.20 -9.00
N ARG A 51 5.76 10.48 -9.28
CA ARG A 51 4.82 10.92 -8.25
C ARG A 51 4.54 9.79 -7.25
N VAL A 52 4.26 8.58 -7.72
CA VAL A 52 4.02 7.40 -6.88
C VAL A 52 5.29 7.08 -6.07
N ASP A 53 6.46 7.09 -6.70
CA ASP A 53 7.76 6.87 -6.05
C ASP A 53 8.03 7.89 -4.93
N ARG A 54 7.71 9.17 -5.15
CA ARG A 54 7.82 10.20 -4.10
C ARG A 54 6.93 9.90 -2.90
N ILE A 55 5.69 9.46 -3.13
CA ILE A 55 4.75 9.07 -2.06
C ILE A 55 5.28 7.82 -1.34
N ALA A 56 5.88 6.87 -2.07
CA ALA A 56 6.47 5.66 -1.49
C ALA A 56 7.51 5.97 -0.41
N ARG A 57 8.33 7.00 -0.63
CA ARG A 57 9.43 7.38 0.26
C ARG A 57 9.04 8.44 1.29
N PHE A 58 7.79 8.87 1.33
CA PHE A 58 7.34 9.90 2.26
C PHE A 58 7.41 9.37 3.71
N VAL A 59 8.08 10.11 4.58
CA VAL A 59 8.18 9.86 6.02
C VAL A 59 7.87 11.18 6.74
N ASP A 60 7.05 11.11 7.78
CA ASP A 60 6.82 12.21 8.71
C ASP A 60 6.98 11.66 10.13
N VAL A 61 8.14 11.94 10.72
CA VAL A 61 8.51 11.42 12.05
C VAL A 61 7.67 12.07 13.14
N ASP A 62 7.34 13.35 13.00
CA ASP A 62 6.58 14.10 14.00
C ASP A 62 5.13 13.61 14.06
N ALA A 63 4.56 13.23 12.90
CA ALA A 63 3.24 12.61 12.81
C ALA A 63 3.25 11.09 12.99
N ALA A 64 4.42 10.47 13.21
CA ALA A 64 4.62 9.02 13.24
C ALA A 64 4.05 8.29 12.00
N ILE A 65 4.18 8.90 10.82
CA ILE A 65 3.78 8.35 9.53
C ILE A 65 5.00 7.77 8.84
N TYR A 66 4.98 6.47 8.56
CA TYR A 66 6.08 5.78 7.92
C TYR A 66 5.59 4.93 6.75
N PRO A 67 6.36 4.85 5.65
CA PRO A 67 6.18 3.77 4.71
C PRO A 67 6.44 2.45 5.42
N LEU A 68 5.70 1.40 5.06
CA LEU A 68 5.76 0.11 5.77
C LEU A 68 7.19 -0.40 5.96
N GLY A 69 8.01 -0.33 4.90
CA GLY A 69 9.42 -0.71 4.88
C GLY A 69 10.33 0.08 5.83
N ALA A 70 9.95 1.32 6.16
CA ALA A 70 10.73 2.22 7.00
C ALA A 70 10.20 2.35 8.44
N ILE A 71 9.18 1.57 8.83
CA ILE A 71 8.78 1.48 10.23
C ILE A 71 10.02 1.11 11.07
N PRO A 72 10.35 1.85 12.14
CA PRO A 72 11.54 1.58 12.94
C PRO A 72 11.55 0.18 13.59
N PRO A 73 12.68 -0.54 13.64
CA PRO A 73 12.78 -1.85 14.29
C PRO A 73 12.54 -1.79 15.81
N ASN A 74 12.67 -0.64 16.45
CA ASN A 74 12.32 -0.43 17.86
C ASN A 74 10.84 -0.10 18.09
N ALA A 75 9.98 -0.08 17.06
CA ALA A 75 8.54 0.11 17.24
C ALA A 75 7.97 -0.99 18.16
N THR A 76 7.19 -0.59 19.17
CA THR A 76 6.63 -1.47 20.19
C THR A 76 5.13 -1.27 20.32
N TRP A 77 4.43 -2.19 20.97
CA TRP A 77 3.03 -1.97 21.32
C TRP A 77 2.90 -0.79 22.28
N GLY A 78 1.88 0.04 22.06
CA GLY A 78 1.61 1.18 22.93
C GLY A 78 1.15 0.77 24.32
N THR A 79 0.79 1.79 25.09
CA THR A 79 0.25 1.64 26.46
C THR A 79 -1.07 2.41 26.60
N GLY A 80 -1.83 2.12 27.65
CA GLY A 80 -3.10 2.81 27.91
C GLY A 80 -4.09 2.69 26.73
N SER A 81 -4.55 3.81 26.21
CA SER A 81 -5.48 3.88 25.07
C SER A 81 -4.88 3.40 23.75
N LEU A 82 -3.55 3.28 23.65
CA LEU A 82 -2.83 2.77 22.48
C LEU A 82 -2.31 1.35 22.70
N ALA A 83 -2.78 0.65 23.74
CA ALA A 83 -2.29 -0.68 24.08
C ALA A 83 -2.46 -1.70 22.95
N ASP A 84 -3.39 -1.50 22.03
CA ASP A 84 -3.64 -2.38 20.89
C ASP A 84 -2.97 -1.92 19.59
N MET A 85 -2.22 -0.81 19.60
CA MET A 85 -1.64 -0.20 18.41
C MET A 85 -0.12 -0.24 18.45
N LEU A 86 0.52 -0.45 17.30
CA LEU A 86 1.96 -0.28 17.18
C LEU A 86 2.33 1.20 17.33
N THR A 87 3.36 1.48 18.11
CA THR A 87 3.84 2.83 18.43
C THR A 87 5.35 2.96 18.19
N VAL A 88 5.76 4.19 17.90
CA VAL A 88 7.16 4.63 17.87
C VAL A 88 7.26 5.76 18.89
N ASP A 89 8.15 5.62 19.87
CA ASP A 89 8.36 6.61 20.94
C ASP A 89 7.05 7.02 21.67
N GLY A 90 6.14 6.06 21.85
CA GLY A 90 4.85 6.25 22.53
C GLY A 90 3.74 6.85 21.64
N VAL A 91 4.03 7.18 20.38
CA VAL A 91 3.07 7.74 19.43
C VAL A 91 2.52 6.64 18.52
N GLY A 92 1.19 6.61 18.33
CA GLY A 92 0.51 5.67 17.44
C GLY A 92 1.01 5.78 16.00
N THR A 93 1.55 4.68 15.47
CA THR A 93 2.17 4.67 14.13
C THR A 93 1.13 4.48 13.03
N GLU A 94 1.23 5.30 11.99
CA GLU A 94 0.51 5.08 10.73
C GLU A 94 1.47 4.54 9.66
N ALA A 95 1.08 3.42 9.07
CA ALA A 95 1.79 2.79 7.97
C ALA A 95 1.20 3.24 6.63
N TRP A 96 2.06 3.74 5.75
CA TRP A 96 1.77 4.01 4.35
C TRP A 96 2.23 2.84 3.50
N VAL A 97 1.29 2.23 2.79
CA VAL A 97 1.49 1.01 2.01
C VAL A 97 1.13 1.29 0.57
N LEU A 98 2.09 1.09 -0.34
CA LEU A 98 1.82 1.15 -1.77
C LEU A 98 1.61 -0.24 -2.33
N GLY A 99 0.53 -0.38 -3.09
CA GLY A 99 0.17 -1.65 -3.71
C GLY A 99 -0.72 -1.49 -4.93
N THR A 100 -0.87 -2.58 -5.68
CA THR A 100 -1.99 -2.74 -6.60
C THR A 100 -3.13 -3.45 -5.90
N ILE A 101 -4.36 -3.00 -6.11
CA ILE A 101 -5.54 -3.70 -5.58
C ILE A 101 -5.59 -5.10 -6.20
N GLU A 102 -5.69 -6.12 -5.36
CA GLU A 102 -6.00 -7.49 -5.80
C GLU A 102 -7.48 -7.81 -5.55
N ARG A 103 -8.00 -7.39 -4.40
CA ARG A 103 -9.35 -7.69 -3.98
C ARG A 103 -9.88 -6.61 -3.04
N ILE A 104 -11.14 -6.26 -3.22
CA ILE A 104 -11.91 -5.46 -2.27
C ILE A 104 -13.10 -6.33 -1.84
N TRP A 105 -13.31 -6.44 -0.54
CA TRP A 105 -14.46 -7.13 0.06
C TRP A 105 -15.23 -6.13 0.90
N PHE A 106 -16.54 -6.07 0.69
CA PHE A 106 -17.45 -5.22 1.43
C PHE A 106 -18.62 -6.07 1.91
N GLU A 107 -18.82 -6.11 3.21
CA GLU A 107 -19.89 -6.86 3.86
C GLU A 107 -20.69 -5.91 4.74
N ALA A 108 -21.98 -5.81 4.46
CA ALA A 108 -22.91 -5.03 5.25
C ALA A 108 -24.13 -5.88 5.59
N SER A 109 -24.50 -5.83 6.86
CA SER A 109 -25.67 -6.50 7.41
C SER A 109 -26.48 -5.51 8.24
N ILE A 110 -27.79 -5.75 8.34
CA ILE A 110 -28.72 -4.91 9.11
C ILE A 110 -28.46 -5.03 10.62
N SER A 111 -28.06 -6.21 11.08
CA SER A 111 -27.87 -6.52 12.51
C SER A 111 -26.40 -6.55 12.94
N GLU A 112 -25.47 -6.52 11.99
CA GLU A 112 -24.04 -6.66 12.26
C GLU A 112 -23.27 -5.42 11.82
N ARG A 113 -21.98 -5.38 12.17
CA ARG A 113 -21.11 -4.28 11.79
C ARG A 113 -20.73 -4.41 10.32
N THR A 114 -20.63 -3.27 9.63
CA THR A 114 -20.16 -3.25 8.25
C THR A 114 -18.64 -3.43 8.24
N THR A 115 -18.16 -4.38 7.45
CA THR A 115 -16.73 -4.68 7.33
C THR A 115 -16.25 -4.44 5.92
N VAL A 116 -15.12 -3.73 5.80
CA VAL A 116 -14.44 -3.49 4.53
C VAL A 116 -13.04 -4.07 4.64
N SER A 117 -12.65 -4.90 3.67
CA SER A 117 -11.30 -5.44 3.56
C SER A 117 -10.72 -5.17 2.20
N VAL A 118 -9.47 -4.71 2.17
CA VAL A 118 -8.73 -4.42 0.94
C VAL A 118 -7.45 -5.23 0.97
N THR A 119 -7.26 -6.07 -0.04
CA THR A 119 -6.03 -6.83 -0.27
C THR A 119 -5.23 -6.15 -1.37
N LEU A 120 -4.00 -5.77 -1.04
CA LEU A 120 -3.05 -5.15 -1.96
C LEU A 120 -1.87 -6.07 -2.21
N ARG A 121 -1.45 -6.20 -3.47
CA ARG A 121 -0.13 -6.69 -3.81
C ARG A 121 0.88 -5.57 -3.62
N LEU A 122 1.86 -5.78 -2.74
CA LEU A 122 2.85 -4.77 -2.40
C LEU A 122 3.78 -4.50 -3.57
N LEU A 123 4.07 -3.22 -3.83
CA LEU A 123 4.93 -2.83 -4.95
C LEU A 123 6.42 -2.83 -4.60
N ARG A 124 6.82 -2.72 -3.33
CA ARG A 124 8.23 -2.68 -2.91
C ARG A 124 8.65 -3.91 -2.14
N GLU A 125 9.88 -4.36 -2.37
CA GLU A 125 10.43 -5.51 -1.66
C GLU A 125 10.75 -5.19 -0.18
N CYS A 126 11.16 -3.96 0.10
CA CYS A 126 11.37 -3.49 1.46
C CYS A 126 10.08 -3.58 2.30
N ASP A 127 8.93 -3.20 1.72
CA ASP A 127 7.61 -3.31 2.34
C ASP A 127 7.24 -4.77 2.61
N ARG A 128 7.40 -5.66 1.62
CA ARG A 128 7.16 -7.11 1.76
C ARG A 128 7.99 -7.73 2.89
N THR A 129 9.30 -7.49 2.86
CA THR A 129 10.23 -8.01 3.87
C THR A 129 9.88 -7.49 5.26
N ARG A 130 9.53 -6.20 5.36
CA ARG A 130 9.23 -5.55 6.64
C ARG A 130 7.89 -5.99 7.20
N MET A 131 6.88 -6.18 6.37
CA MET A 131 5.59 -6.76 6.73
C MET A 131 5.77 -8.12 7.41
N VAL A 132 6.48 -9.05 6.76
CA VAL A 132 6.72 -10.39 7.31
C VAL A 132 7.44 -10.31 8.65
N LYS A 133 8.49 -9.48 8.77
CA LYS A 133 9.22 -9.30 10.04
C LYS A 133 8.33 -8.73 11.15
N LEU A 134 7.50 -7.74 10.82
CA LEU A 134 6.58 -7.12 11.77
C LEU A 134 5.54 -8.14 12.26
N LEU A 135 4.85 -8.84 11.35
CA LEU A 135 3.83 -9.83 11.72
C LEU A 135 4.42 -10.98 12.54
N ARG A 136 5.58 -11.50 12.15
CA ARG A 136 6.27 -12.57 12.91
C ARG A 136 6.64 -12.16 14.32
N ARG A 137 7.12 -10.94 14.51
CA ARG A 137 7.48 -10.44 15.83
C ARG A 137 6.26 -10.11 16.68
N SER A 138 5.17 -9.71 16.03
CA SER A 138 4.00 -9.13 16.70
C SER A 138 2.97 -10.19 17.11
N SER A 139 2.99 -11.37 16.48
CA SER A 139 2.06 -12.47 16.75
C SER A 139 2.76 -13.67 17.43
N PRO A 140 2.32 -14.11 18.64
CA PRO A 140 2.93 -15.20 19.39
C PRO A 140 2.96 -16.57 18.68
N LYS A 141 2.10 -16.77 17.66
CA LYS A 141 1.89 -18.09 17.02
C LYS A 141 2.02 -18.10 15.50
N THR A 142 2.11 -16.95 14.84
CA THR A 142 2.14 -16.90 13.37
C THR A 142 3.46 -17.46 12.85
N ARG A 143 3.40 -18.57 12.10
CA ARG A 143 4.58 -19.10 11.43
C ARG A 143 4.86 -18.28 10.18
N CYS A 144 6.12 -18.25 9.75
CA CYS A 144 6.50 -17.51 8.54
C CYS A 144 5.75 -18.00 7.30
N ALA A 145 5.43 -19.29 7.23
CA ALA A 145 4.71 -19.90 6.12
C ALA A 145 3.23 -19.49 6.03
N ASP A 146 2.67 -18.94 7.11
CA ASP A 146 1.26 -18.53 7.17
C ASP A 146 1.07 -17.07 6.70
N ILE A 147 2.17 -16.36 6.43
CA ILE A 147 2.16 -14.97 6.00
C ILE A 147 2.37 -14.94 4.49
N ASP A 148 1.36 -14.44 3.78
CA ASP A 148 1.53 -14.05 2.38
C ASP A 148 2.57 -12.92 2.30
N SER A 149 3.71 -13.20 1.68
CA SER A 149 4.80 -12.23 1.60
C SER A 149 4.57 -11.15 0.54
N ASP A 150 3.70 -11.40 -0.42
CA ASP A 150 3.48 -10.52 -1.57
C ASP A 150 2.29 -9.59 -1.36
N SER A 151 1.31 -10.02 -0.58
CA SER A 151 0.07 -9.27 -0.38
C SER A 151 -0.21 -8.92 1.07
N LEU A 152 -0.78 -7.73 1.27
CA LEU A 152 -1.23 -7.20 2.55
C LEU A 152 -2.74 -7.05 2.51
N THR A 153 -3.44 -7.61 3.51
CA THR A 153 -4.87 -7.34 3.71
C THR A 153 -5.06 -6.39 4.88
N SER A 154 -5.84 -5.33 4.65
CA SER A 154 -6.23 -4.38 5.67
C SER A 154 -7.74 -4.30 5.79
N THR A 155 -8.24 -4.31 7.01
CA THR A 155 -9.67 -4.45 7.32
C THR A 155 -10.11 -3.35 8.28
N VAL A 156 -11.31 -2.84 8.10
CA VAL A 156 -11.98 -1.95 9.05
C VAL A 156 -13.40 -2.43 9.26
N THR A 157 -13.84 -2.37 10.52
CA THR A 157 -15.20 -2.71 10.91
C THR A 157 -15.83 -1.47 11.52
N VAL A 158 -16.87 -0.95 10.88
CA VAL A 158 -17.58 0.27 11.30
C VAL A 158 -18.92 -0.09 11.94
N ALA A 159 -19.52 0.88 12.66
CA ALA A 159 -20.81 0.66 13.32
C ALA A 159 -21.91 0.27 12.32
N THR A 160 -22.87 -0.53 12.78
CA THR A 160 -24.05 -0.90 12.00
C THR A 160 -24.76 0.34 11.46
N GLY A 161 -25.19 0.28 10.19
CA GLY A 161 -25.84 1.42 9.52
C GLY A 161 -24.88 2.54 9.09
N THR A 162 -23.58 2.36 9.23
CA THR A 162 -22.56 3.29 8.71
C THR A 162 -21.74 2.64 7.60
N THR A 163 -21.19 3.46 6.72
CA THR A 163 -20.29 3.01 5.65
C THR A 163 -18.91 3.62 5.84
N PHE A 164 -17.87 2.82 5.57
CA PHE A 164 -16.52 3.36 5.49
C PHE A 164 -16.41 4.29 4.28
N ARG A 165 -15.93 5.52 4.50
CA ARG A 165 -15.85 6.59 3.49
C ARG A 165 -14.42 7.02 3.18
N GLY A 166 -13.42 6.31 3.70
CA GLY A 166 -12.01 6.66 3.53
C GLY A 166 -11.45 6.29 2.16
N PHE A 167 -12.19 6.56 1.08
CA PHE A 167 -11.76 6.32 -0.30
C PHE A 167 -11.56 7.65 -1.02
N TYR A 168 -10.36 7.92 -1.52
CA TYR A 168 -9.98 9.23 -2.03
C TYR A 168 -9.34 9.17 -3.42
N ASP A 169 -9.52 10.23 -4.20
CA ASP A 169 -8.85 10.44 -5.48
C ASP A 169 -7.53 11.21 -5.29
N ALA A 170 -6.41 10.55 -5.57
CA ALA A 170 -5.06 11.13 -5.60
C ALA A 170 -4.42 11.02 -7.00
N THR A 171 -5.21 10.83 -8.05
CA THR A 171 -4.74 10.64 -9.43
C THR A 171 -4.08 11.87 -10.02
N GLU A 172 -4.30 13.07 -9.47
CA GLU A 172 -3.59 14.29 -9.82
C GLU A 172 -2.52 14.65 -8.79
N LYS A 173 -2.91 14.76 -7.51
CA LYS A 173 -2.03 15.12 -6.41
C LYS A 173 -2.58 14.58 -5.10
N TYR A 174 -1.72 13.90 -4.34
CA TYR A 174 -2.03 13.51 -2.98
C TYR A 174 -2.06 14.72 -2.04
N ARG A 175 -3.07 14.79 -1.16
CA ARG A 175 -3.26 15.85 -0.15
C ARG A 175 -3.74 15.23 1.15
N ALA A 176 -3.94 16.04 2.19
CA ALA A 176 -4.61 15.57 3.40
C ALA A 176 -6.05 15.10 3.07
N PRO A 177 -6.54 14.00 3.64
CA PRO A 177 -7.87 13.43 3.35
C PRO A 177 -9.03 14.45 3.40
N ALA A 178 -8.95 15.43 4.30
CA ALA A 178 -9.98 16.45 4.49
C ALA A 178 -10.23 17.35 3.26
N VAL A 179 -9.29 17.43 2.33
CA VAL A 179 -9.39 18.29 1.12
C VAL A 179 -9.35 17.48 -0.18
N MET A 180 -9.39 16.14 -0.08
CA MET A 180 -9.38 15.26 -1.24
C MET A 180 -10.81 14.93 -1.66
N THR A 181 -11.02 14.85 -2.97
CA THR A 181 -12.26 14.31 -3.53
C THR A 181 -12.39 12.85 -3.16
N THR A 182 -13.58 12.43 -2.79
CA THR A 182 -13.87 11.02 -2.48
C THR A 182 -14.20 10.24 -3.75
N VAL A 183 -13.79 8.98 -3.81
CA VAL A 183 -14.20 8.03 -4.86
C VAL A 183 -15.15 6.99 -4.27
N GLY A 184 -16.08 6.46 -5.08
CA GLY A 184 -16.90 5.34 -4.67
C GLY A 184 -16.06 4.07 -4.56
N ILE A 185 -16.43 3.15 -3.66
CA ILE A 185 -15.78 1.83 -3.59
C ILE A 185 -15.89 1.07 -4.92
N ASN A 186 -16.98 1.28 -5.66
CA ASN A 186 -17.21 0.68 -6.99
C ASN A 186 -16.33 1.29 -8.09
N ASP A 187 -15.72 2.46 -7.84
CA ASP A 187 -14.79 3.09 -8.77
C ASP A 187 -13.39 2.49 -8.66
N LEU A 188 -13.12 1.64 -7.67
CA LEU A 188 -11.84 0.98 -7.47
C LEU A 188 -11.89 -0.44 -8.03
N ILE A 189 -10.89 -0.80 -8.83
CA ILE A 189 -10.83 -2.12 -9.47
C ILE A 189 -9.49 -2.81 -9.20
N PRO A 190 -9.44 -4.16 -9.28
CA PRO A 190 -8.18 -4.87 -9.28
C PRO A 190 -7.21 -4.32 -10.34
N GLY A 191 -5.94 -4.13 -9.96
CA GLY A 191 -4.90 -3.53 -10.79
C GLY A 191 -4.70 -2.03 -10.62
N ASP A 192 -5.61 -1.31 -9.94
CA ASP A 192 -5.41 0.10 -9.58
C ASP A 192 -4.22 0.24 -8.61
N VAL A 193 -3.36 1.23 -8.83
CA VAL A 193 -2.28 1.56 -7.90
C VAL A 193 -2.79 2.53 -6.85
N VAL A 194 -2.65 2.16 -5.59
CA VAL A 194 -3.22 2.89 -4.46
C VAL A 194 -2.21 3.09 -3.33
N LEU A 195 -2.44 4.13 -2.55
CA LEU A 195 -1.87 4.31 -1.23
C LEU A 195 -2.90 3.87 -0.18
N LEU A 196 -2.54 2.86 0.59
CA LEU A 196 -3.26 2.44 1.77
C LEU A 196 -2.61 3.07 3.00
N GLN A 197 -3.41 3.80 3.78
CA GLN A 197 -3.07 4.20 5.14
C GLN A 197 -3.68 3.17 6.09
N CYS A 198 -2.84 2.57 6.93
CA CYS A 198 -3.28 1.60 7.91
C CYS A 198 -2.52 1.70 9.22
N ALA A 199 -3.08 1.14 10.28
CA ALA A 199 -2.37 0.95 11.55
C ALA A 199 -2.21 -0.53 11.83
N LEU A 200 -1.04 -0.95 12.34
CA LEU A 200 -0.88 -2.31 12.82
C LEU A 200 -1.54 -2.41 14.21
N ARG A 201 -2.55 -3.27 14.34
CA ARG A 201 -3.26 -3.50 15.59
C ARG A 201 -3.24 -4.95 16.02
N ARG A 202 -3.28 -5.14 17.33
CA ARG A 202 -3.51 -6.45 17.94
C ARG A 202 -4.92 -6.54 18.50
N ASP A 203 -5.60 -7.64 18.21
CA ASP A 203 -6.90 -7.93 18.79
C ASP A 203 -6.74 -8.98 19.89
N MET A 204 -7.07 -8.59 21.12
CA MET A 204 -7.04 -9.48 22.27
C MET A 204 -8.38 -10.20 22.37
N GLN A 205 -8.40 -11.50 22.08
CA GLN A 205 -9.62 -12.32 22.15
C GLN A 205 -10.26 -12.31 23.55
N ALA A 206 -9.46 -12.12 24.60
CA ALA A 206 -9.93 -11.85 25.96
C ALA A 206 -8.94 -10.93 26.71
N PRO A 207 -9.39 -10.13 27.70
CA PRO A 207 -8.54 -9.22 28.47
C PRO A 207 -7.38 -9.88 29.24
N GLN A 208 -7.46 -11.20 29.44
CA GLN A 208 -6.47 -12.00 30.17
C GLN A 208 -5.84 -13.10 29.31
N SER A 209 -6.18 -13.20 28.01
CA SER A 209 -5.54 -14.20 27.16
C SER A 209 -4.16 -13.73 26.72
N ALA A 210 -3.16 -14.58 26.86
CA ALA A 210 -1.86 -14.43 26.18
C ALA A 210 -1.98 -14.67 24.65
N GLN A 211 -3.20 -14.75 24.13
CA GLN A 211 -3.52 -15.02 22.74
C GLN A 211 -4.15 -13.76 22.15
N TRP A 212 -3.46 -13.18 21.18
CA TRP A 212 -3.96 -12.11 20.35
C TRP A 212 -3.62 -12.38 18.90
N THR A 213 -4.42 -11.84 17.99
CA THR A 213 -4.11 -11.79 16.56
C THR A 213 -3.56 -10.40 16.23
N VAL A 214 -2.90 -10.29 15.08
CA VAL A 214 -2.37 -9.00 14.60
C VAL A 214 -2.83 -8.82 13.16
N GLY A 215 -3.27 -7.60 12.84
CA GLY A 215 -3.72 -7.24 11.50
C GLY A 215 -3.51 -5.76 11.22
N PHE A 216 -3.71 -5.38 9.96
CA PHE A 216 -3.66 -3.99 9.54
C PHE A 216 -5.08 -3.40 9.53
N GLU A 217 -5.34 -2.40 10.36
CA GLU A 217 -6.59 -1.66 10.37
C GLU A 217 -6.61 -0.64 9.22
N LEU A 218 -7.62 -0.71 8.36
CA LEU A 218 -7.79 0.20 7.22
C LEU A 218 -8.24 1.58 7.72
N ARG A 219 -7.49 2.64 7.39
CA ARG A 219 -7.84 4.03 7.74
C ARG A 219 -8.26 4.83 6.52
N ALA A 220 -7.51 4.71 5.43
CA ALA A 220 -7.83 5.36 4.17
C ALA A 220 -7.19 4.62 2.99
N LEU A 221 -7.78 4.77 1.82
CA LEU A 221 -7.30 4.25 0.55
C LEU A 221 -7.39 5.35 -0.50
N SER A 222 -6.26 5.72 -1.09
CA SER A 222 -6.16 6.79 -2.09
C SER A 222 -5.75 6.23 -3.44
N LEU A 223 -6.54 6.48 -4.48
CA LEU A 223 -6.24 6.09 -5.85
C LEU A 223 -5.12 6.95 -6.42
N LEU A 224 -3.95 6.37 -6.68
CA LEU A 224 -2.80 7.10 -7.23
C LEU A 224 -2.72 7.01 -8.76
N TYR A 225 -3.15 5.88 -9.30
CA TYR A 225 -3.18 5.63 -10.74
C TYR A 225 -4.21 4.56 -11.07
N ALA A 226 -5.16 4.91 -11.92
CA ALA A 226 -6.20 3.99 -12.39
C ALA A 226 -5.63 3.03 -13.44
N HIS A 227 -5.99 1.76 -13.32
CA HIS A 227 -5.73 0.76 -14.33
C HIS A 227 -6.49 1.10 -15.61
N PRO A 228 -5.90 0.93 -16.81
CA PRO A 228 -6.60 1.15 -18.08
C PRO A 228 -7.88 0.31 -18.13
N ARG A 229 -9.01 0.98 -18.30
CA ARG A 229 -10.32 0.35 -18.48
C ARG A 229 -10.55 0.20 -19.97
N ALA A 230 -11.14 -0.92 -20.39
CA ALA A 230 -11.69 -0.99 -21.74
C ALA A 230 -12.78 0.09 -21.82
N THR A 231 -12.54 1.16 -22.56
CA THR A 231 -13.61 2.08 -22.94
C THR A 231 -14.62 1.27 -23.74
N ALA A 232 -15.88 1.28 -23.33
CA ALA A 232 -16.95 0.72 -24.15
C ALA A 232 -16.86 1.34 -25.56
N PRO A 233 -17.06 0.58 -26.64
CA PRO A 233 -17.04 1.15 -27.97
C PRO A 233 -18.10 2.25 -28.04
N ASP A 234 -17.71 3.43 -28.56
CA ASP A 234 -18.63 4.54 -28.79
C ASP A 234 -19.79 4.03 -29.64
N VAL A 235 -20.98 3.93 -29.04
CA VAL A 235 -22.21 3.65 -29.78
C VAL A 235 -22.54 4.91 -30.56
N HIS A 236 -21.97 5.05 -31.76
CA HIS A 236 -22.43 6.02 -32.73
C HIS A 236 -23.90 5.71 -33.04
N THR A 237 -24.80 6.45 -32.39
CA THR A 237 -26.22 6.42 -32.70
C THR A 237 -26.38 7.14 -34.04
N GLN A 238 -26.24 6.41 -35.15
CA GLN A 238 -26.70 6.87 -36.46
C GLN A 238 -28.24 6.90 -36.42
N THR A 239 -28.80 8.01 -35.98
CA THR A 239 -30.22 8.31 -36.16
C THR A 239 -30.40 8.95 -37.53
N SER A 240 -30.37 8.13 -38.59
CA SER A 240 -30.89 8.54 -39.89
C SER A 240 -32.41 8.36 -39.85
N ILE A 241 -33.14 9.45 -39.63
CA ILE A 241 -34.57 9.52 -39.97
C ILE A 241 -34.60 10.02 -41.42
N GLU A 242 -34.88 9.12 -42.36
CA GLU A 242 -35.33 9.51 -43.69
C GLU A 242 -36.84 9.79 -43.62
N LEU A 243 -37.22 10.95 -44.18
CA LEU A 243 -38.58 11.46 -44.33
C LEU A 243 -39.30 10.81 -45.52
#